data_AF-A0A852UTW0-F1
#
_entry.id   AF-A0A852UTW0-F1
#
_cell.length_a   1.000
_cell.length_b   1.000
_cell.length_c   1.000
_cell.angle_alpha   90.00
_cell.angle_beta   90.00
_cell.angle_gamma   90.00
#
_symmetry.space_group_name_H-M   'P 1'
#
loop_
_entity.id
_entity.type
_entity.pdbx_description
1 polymer ?
#
loop_
_entity_poly.entity_id
_entity_poly.type
_entity_poly.pdbx_seq_one_letter_code
_entity_poly.pdbx_strand_id
1 'polypeptide(L)'
;MSVVFRRHYARYTPEMVERICGIPRELFAEVCRHPVENSGPERTAEFVYAVGWIQHSDGSQFIRAACVLQLLLGNMGRPGGGIQALRGHASIQGSSDIPTLFNLLSGDIPMPHAHRNPPAPRAARPTPSSSASWTSCATGRPGVWTSSGWGCSPRRSARRDRPAARPCRAW
;
A
#
# COMPACT_ATOMS: atom_id res chain seq x y z
N MET A 1 -2.68 -18.36 9.66
CA MET A 1 -3.69 -17.33 10.00
C MET A 1 -3.58 -16.99 11.48
N SER A 2 -3.44 -15.71 11.87
CA SER A 2 -3.24 -15.34 13.28
C SER A 2 -4.53 -15.53 14.12
N VAL A 3 -4.38 -15.84 15.41
CA VAL A 3 -5.50 -16.05 16.35
C VAL A 3 -6.35 -14.78 16.51
N VAL A 4 -5.70 -13.60 16.52
CA VAL A 4 -6.36 -12.29 16.60
C VAL A 4 -7.28 -12.05 15.41
N PHE A 5 -6.81 -12.40 14.21
CA PHE A 5 -7.59 -12.23 12.98
C PHE A 5 -8.87 -13.07 13.00
N ARG A 6 -8.76 -14.37 13.34
CA ARG A 6 -9.94 -15.25 13.43
C ARG A 6 -10.96 -14.75 14.46
N ARG A 7 -10.49 -14.30 15.63
CA ARG A 7 -11.36 -13.72 16.66
C ARG A 7 -12.08 -12.46 16.18
N HIS A 8 -11.41 -11.60 15.42
CA HIS A 8 -12.01 -10.36 14.91
C HIS A 8 -13.17 -10.65 13.95
N TYR A 9 -13.00 -11.64 13.06
CA TYR A 9 -14.02 -11.98 12.05
C TYR A 9 -15.09 -12.96 12.53
N ALA A 10 -14.92 -13.60 13.70
CA ALA A 10 -15.89 -14.56 14.25
C ALA A 10 -17.29 -13.98 14.51
N ARG A 11 -17.43 -12.66 14.60
CA ARG A 11 -18.72 -11.98 14.83
C ARG A 11 -19.58 -11.91 13.57
N TYR A 12 -18.99 -11.99 12.38
CA TYR A 12 -19.70 -11.84 11.10
C TYR A 12 -20.31 -13.17 10.67
N THR A 13 -21.41 -13.56 11.31
CA THR A 13 -22.16 -14.77 10.94
C THR A 13 -23.09 -14.48 9.76
N PRO A 14 -23.50 -15.50 8.97
CA PRO A 14 -24.46 -15.32 7.88
C PRO A 14 -25.77 -14.65 8.32
N GLU A 15 -26.24 -14.96 9.53
CA GLU A 15 -27.42 -14.34 10.17
C GLU A 15 -27.23 -12.82 10.33
N MET A 16 -26.05 -12.42 10.80
CA MET A 16 -25.71 -11.02 11.00
C MET A 16 -25.64 -10.29 9.66
N VAL A 17 -25.02 -10.92 8.66
CA VAL A 17 -24.87 -10.36 7.31
C VAL A 17 -26.23 -10.18 6.64
N GLU A 18 -27.10 -11.17 6.70
CA GLU A 18 -28.46 -11.08 6.16
C GLU A 18 -29.24 -9.93 6.80
N ARG A 19 -29.21 -9.82 8.13
CA ARG A 19 -29.92 -8.76 8.86
C ARG A 19 -29.43 -7.35 8.51
N ILE A 20 -28.13 -7.17 8.30
CA ILE A 20 -27.52 -5.84 8.06
C ILE A 20 -27.54 -5.47 6.58
N CYS A 21 -27.19 -6.41 5.70
CA CYS A 21 -27.05 -6.16 4.27
C CYS A 21 -28.35 -6.43 3.49
N GLY A 22 -29.31 -7.13 4.06
CA GLY A 22 -30.57 -7.50 3.39
C GLY A 22 -30.42 -8.58 2.31
N ILE A 23 -29.28 -9.28 2.29
CA ILE A 23 -28.98 -10.33 1.29
C ILE A 23 -29.37 -11.70 1.88
N PRO A 24 -30.19 -12.52 1.20
CA PRO A 24 -30.49 -13.88 1.64
C PRO A 24 -29.23 -14.70 1.88
N ARG A 25 -29.22 -15.54 2.92
CA ARG A 25 -28.02 -16.32 3.32
C ARG A 25 -27.53 -17.25 2.23
N GLU A 26 -28.45 -17.83 1.49
CA GLU A 26 -28.19 -18.77 0.41
C GLU A 26 -27.44 -18.06 -0.72
N LEU A 27 -27.91 -16.87 -1.10
CA LEU A 27 -27.26 -16.04 -2.12
C LEU A 27 -25.88 -15.56 -1.63
N PHE A 28 -25.76 -15.17 -0.37
CA PHE A 28 -24.47 -14.80 0.21
C PHE A 28 -23.49 -15.97 0.17
N ALA A 29 -23.91 -17.17 0.57
CA ALA A 29 -23.08 -18.37 0.55
C ALA A 29 -22.67 -18.74 -0.89
N GLU A 30 -23.58 -18.61 -1.86
CA GLU A 30 -23.28 -18.81 -3.27
C GLU A 30 -22.19 -17.85 -3.77
N VAL A 31 -22.35 -16.55 -3.51
CA VAL A 31 -21.36 -15.52 -3.86
C VAL A 31 -20.01 -15.79 -3.20
N CYS A 32 -19.98 -16.26 -1.95
CA CYS A 32 -18.73 -16.62 -1.27
C CYS A 32 -18.05 -17.86 -1.84
N ARG A 33 -18.80 -18.83 -2.40
CA ARG A 33 -18.20 -20.02 -3.01
C ARG A 33 -17.43 -19.69 -4.27
N HIS A 34 -17.95 -18.82 -5.14
CA HIS A 34 -17.30 -18.50 -6.42
C HIS A 34 -15.83 -18.07 -6.32
N PRO A 35 -15.43 -17.08 -5.49
CA PRO A 35 -14.03 -16.71 -5.37
C PRO A 35 -13.21 -17.81 -4.70
N VAL A 36 -13.80 -18.62 -3.79
CA VAL A 36 -13.08 -19.73 -3.15
C VAL A 36 -12.78 -20.85 -4.15
N GLU A 37 -13.76 -21.26 -4.94
CA GLU A 37 -13.62 -22.32 -5.96
C GLU A 37 -12.77 -21.90 -7.17
N ASN A 38 -12.73 -20.60 -7.46
CA ASN A 38 -11.93 -20.02 -8.53
C ASN A 38 -10.58 -19.47 -8.05
N SER A 39 -10.18 -19.75 -6.81
CA SER A 39 -8.85 -19.40 -6.30
C SER A 39 -8.09 -20.66 -5.90
N GLY A 40 -6.88 -20.82 -6.44
CA GLY A 40 -6.02 -21.95 -6.15
C GLY A 40 -4.70 -21.91 -6.93
N PRO A 41 -3.92 -22.99 -6.91
CA PRO A 41 -2.66 -23.05 -7.65
C PRO A 41 -2.81 -22.86 -9.16
N GLU A 42 -3.96 -23.26 -9.73
CA GLU A 42 -4.22 -23.22 -11.18
C GLU A 42 -5.26 -22.17 -11.60
N ARG A 43 -5.95 -21.55 -10.65
CA ARG A 43 -7.04 -20.60 -10.91
C ARG A 43 -6.88 -19.34 -10.07
N THR A 44 -7.27 -18.21 -10.63
CA THR A 44 -7.18 -16.91 -9.99
C THR A 44 -8.52 -16.20 -10.08
N ALA A 45 -8.87 -15.48 -9.02
CA ALA A 45 -10.00 -14.56 -8.99
C ALA A 45 -9.50 -13.13 -8.81
N GLU A 46 -10.16 -12.18 -9.46
CA GLU A 46 -9.86 -10.75 -9.39
C GLU A 46 -11.08 -10.00 -8.86
N PHE A 47 -10.86 -9.02 -7.97
CA PHE A 47 -11.90 -8.08 -7.58
C PHE A 47 -11.76 -6.78 -8.35
N VAL A 48 -12.81 -6.44 -9.08
CA VAL A 48 -12.89 -5.22 -9.88
C VAL A 48 -13.84 -4.26 -9.19
N TYR A 49 -13.35 -3.07 -8.83
CA TYR A 49 -14.16 -2.05 -8.18
C TYR A 49 -13.82 -0.64 -8.68
N ALA A 50 -14.75 0.29 -8.47
CA ALA A 50 -14.61 1.69 -8.85
C ALA A 50 -15.15 2.59 -7.72
N VAL A 51 -15.84 3.67 -8.11
CA VAL A 51 -16.37 4.70 -7.21
C VAL A 51 -17.32 4.15 -6.14
N GLY A 52 -18.09 3.10 -6.47
CA GLY A 52 -19.13 2.55 -5.60
C GLY A 52 -18.65 2.00 -4.25
N TRP A 53 -17.34 1.76 -4.06
CA TRP A 53 -16.81 1.31 -2.77
C TRP A 53 -16.09 2.42 -1.99
N ILE A 54 -15.67 3.49 -2.67
CA ILE A 54 -14.74 4.48 -2.10
C ILE A 54 -15.42 5.77 -1.65
N GLN A 55 -16.64 6.04 -2.11
CA GLN A 55 -17.42 7.24 -1.73
C GLN A 55 -18.22 7.06 -0.42
N HIS A 56 -17.69 6.28 0.51
CA HIS A 56 -18.23 6.12 1.85
C HIS A 56 -17.18 6.53 2.89
N SER A 57 -17.60 6.97 4.07
CA SER A 57 -16.69 7.27 5.18
C SER A 57 -15.77 6.10 5.52
N ASP A 58 -16.26 4.88 5.36
CA ASP A 58 -15.53 3.63 5.59
C ASP A 58 -14.96 3.01 4.30
N GLY A 59 -14.87 3.75 3.19
CA GLY A 59 -14.44 3.20 1.90
C GLY A 59 -13.03 2.58 1.95
N SER A 60 -12.14 3.15 2.78
CA SER A 60 -10.81 2.56 3.03
C SER A 60 -10.88 1.18 3.69
N GLN A 61 -11.90 0.91 4.49
CA GLN A 61 -12.11 -0.38 5.16
C GLN A 61 -12.63 -1.43 4.17
N PHE A 62 -13.49 -1.05 3.22
CA PHE A 62 -13.96 -1.96 2.17
C PHE A 62 -12.80 -2.45 1.30
N ILE A 63 -11.93 -1.54 0.86
CA ILE A 63 -10.72 -1.91 0.11
C ILE A 63 -9.81 -2.80 0.96
N ARG A 64 -9.61 -2.47 2.24
CA ARG A 64 -8.79 -3.29 3.13
C ARG A 64 -9.34 -4.71 3.29
N ALA A 65 -10.65 -4.85 3.44
CA ALA A 65 -11.30 -6.16 3.52
C ALA A 65 -11.09 -6.98 2.24
N ALA A 66 -11.23 -6.34 1.06
CA ALA A 66 -10.95 -6.98 -0.22
C ALA A 66 -9.48 -7.42 -0.35
N CYS A 67 -8.52 -6.57 0.06
CA CYS A 67 -7.09 -6.93 0.10
C CYS A 67 -6.83 -8.15 0.99
N VAL A 68 -7.44 -8.17 2.16
CA VAL A 68 -7.34 -9.31 3.10
C VAL A 68 -7.85 -10.59 2.44
N LEU A 69 -9.03 -10.57 1.82
CA LEU A 69 -9.59 -11.73 1.13
C LEU A 69 -8.66 -12.23 0.01
N GLN A 70 -8.14 -11.33 -0.83
CA GLN A 70 -7.24 -11.71 -1.92
C GLN A 70 -5.89 -12.25 -1.44
N LEU A 71 -5.40 -11.79 -0.28
CA LEU A 71 -4.22 -12.36 0.37
C LEU A 71 -4.49 -13.76 0.93
N LEU A 72 -5.68 -14.00 1.49
CA LEU A 72 -6.08 -15.31 2.01
C LEU A 72 -6.28 -16.35 0.92
N LEU A 73 -6.84 -15.92 -0.22
CA LEU A 73 -7.03 -16.74 -1.40
C LEU A 73 -5.74 -16.94 -2.21
N GLY A 74 -4.68 -16.17 -1.91
CA GLY A 74 -3.40 -16.26 -2.61
C GLY A 74 -3.42 -15.68 -4.03
N ASN A 75 -4.37 -14.80 -4.33
CA ASN A 75 -4.56 -14.22 -5.66
C ASN A 75 -3.64 -13.01 -5.94
N MET A 76 -2.99 -12.45 -4.91
CA MET A 76 -2.15 -11.26 -5.06
C MET A 76 -0.86 -11.56 -5.84
N GLY A 77 -0.58 -10.76 -6.87
CA GLY A 77 0.64 -10.85 -7.68
C GLY A 77 0.63 -11.96 -8.74
N ARG A 78 -0.51 -12.63 -8.95
CA ARG A 78 -0.69 -13.64 -9.99
C ARG A 78 -1.42 -13.05 -11.20
N PRO A 79 -1.11 -13.50 -12.44
CA PRO A 79 -1.87 -13.09 -13.62
C PRO A 79 -3.36 -13.40 -13.48
N GLY A 80 -4.22 -12.43 -13.82
CA GLY A 80 -5.68 -12.56 -13.70
C GLY A 80 -6.20 -12.60 -12.25
N GLY A 81 -5.36 -12.28 -11.27
CA GLY A 81 -5.74 -12.17 -9.87
C GLY A 81 -5.51 -10.77 -9.31
N GLY A 82 -5.76 -10.61 -8.01
CA GLY A 82 -5.50 -9.35 -7.30
C GLY A 82 -6.70 -8.42 -7.33
N ILE A 83 -6.44 -7.11 -7.34
CA ILE A 83 -7.47 -6.09 -7.16
C ILE A 83 -7.32 -5.03 -8.24
N GLN A 84 -8.34 -4.91 -9.06
CA GLN A 84 -8.45 -3.91 -10.12
C GLN A 84 -9.21 -2.69 -9.60
N ALA A 85 -8.47 -1.66 -9.20
CA ALA A 85 -9.04 -0.36 -8.89
C ALA A 85 -9.25 0.43 -10.19
N LEU A 86 -10.45 0.34 -10.75
CA LEU A 86 -10.78 1.06 -11.99
C LEU A 86 -10.72 2.57 -11.75
N ARG A 87 -9.91 3.22 -12.58
CA ARG A 87 -9.72 4.66 -12.59
C ARG A 87 -10.68 5.30 -13.60
N GLY A 88 -11.34 6.38 -13.20
CA GLY A 88 -12.33 7.05 -14.05
C GLY A 88 -11.71 7.89 -15.17
N HIS A 89 -10.96 8.93 -14.82
CA HIS A 89 -10.35 9.83 -15.81
C HIS A 89 -9.04 9.24 -16.35
N ALA A 90 -8.81 9.33 -17.67
CA ALA A 90 -7.65 8.74 -18.34
C ALA A 90 -6.29 9.20 -17.77
N SER A 91 -6.22 10.43 -17.26
CA SER A 91 -5.03 11.02 -16.63
C SER A 91 -5.05 11.02 -15.10
N ILE A 92 -6.03 10.38 -14.45
CA ILE A 92 -6.11 10.46 -12.97
C ILE A 92 -4.91 9.80 -12.29
N GLN A 93 -4.35 8.77 -12.92
CA GLN A 93 -3.13 8.14 -12.44
C GLN A 93 -1.94 9.11 -12.58
N GLY A 94 -1.75 9.69 -13.77
CA GLY A 94 -0.67 10.64 -14.01
C GLY A 94 -0.76 11.94 -13.20
N SER A 95 -1.97 12.41 -12.87
CA SER A 95 -2.18 13.57 -11.99
C SER A 95 -2.09 13.26 -10.49
N SER A 96 -2.02 11.97 -10.13
CA SER A 96 -1.60 11.54 -8.79
C SER A 96 -0.08 11.42 -8.73
N ASP A 97 0.56 10.90 -9.79
CA ASP A 97 2.01 10.73 -9.87
C ASP A 97 2.76 12.08 -9.99
N ILE A 98 2.19 13.04 -10.73
CA ILE A 98 2.55 14.47 -10.74
C ILE A 98 1.41 15.21 -10.02
N PRO A 99 1.50 15.36 -8.69
CA PRO A 99 0.33 15.60 -7.87
C PRO A 99 -0.25 16.98 -8.13
N THR A 100 -1.54 16.98 -8.41
CA THR A 100 -2.43 18.13 -8.21
C THR A 100 -3.07 18.13 -6.81
N LEU A 101 -2.78 17.10 -6.00
CA LEU A 101 -3.25 16.94 -4.63
C LEU A 101 -2.44 17.81 -3.66
N PHE A 102 -3.14 18.50 -2.75
CA PHE A 102 -2.56 19.50 -1.84
C PHE A 102 -1.53 18.94 -0.85
N ASN A 103 -1.53 17.63 -0.61
CA ASN A 103 -0.74 16.98 0.43
C ASN A 103 0.49 16.22 -0.09
N LEU A 104 0.70 16.17 -1.42
CA LEU A 104 1.75 15.37 -2.05
C LEU A 104 2.62 16.24 -2.97
N LEU A 105 3.91 15.90 -3.00
CA LEU A 105 4.89 16.30 -3.99
C LEU A 105 5.11 15.13 -4.97
N SER A 106 5.65 15.42 -6.15
CA SER A 106 5.86 14.43 -7.22
C SER A 106 6.54 13.16 -6.73
N GLY A 107 6.01 12.00 -7.15
CA GLY A 107 6.51 10.69 -6.73
C GLY A 107 6.10 10.27 -5.32
N ASP A 108 4.87 10.58 -4.90
CA ASP A 108 4.29 10.20 -3.60
C ASP A 108 5.07 10.72 -2.38
N ILE A 109 5.83 11.80 -2.54
CA ILE A 109 6.58 12.41 -1.43
C ILE A 109 5.61 13.27 -0.61
N PRO A 110 5.51 13.08 0.72
CA PRO A 110 4.60 13.88 1.54
C PRO A 110 5.03 15.36 1.58
N MET A 111 4.08 16.27 1.38
CA MET A 111 4.36 17.69 1.49
C MET A 111 4.65 18.07 2.96
N PRO A 112 5.72 18.84 3.26
CA PRO A 112 6.01 19.27 4.62
C PRO A 112 4.92 20.22 5.14
N HIS A 113 4.42 19.94 6.34
CA HIS A 113 3.42 20.80 6.98
C HIS A 113 4.08 22.06 7.57
N ALA A 114 3.61 23.24 7.15
CA ALA A 114 4.15 24.54 7.58
C ALA A 114 4.19 24.74 9.10
N HIS A 115 3.22 24.19 9.84
CA HIS A 115 3.15 24.33 11.31
C HIS A 115 4.10 23.38 12.05
N ARG A 116 4.50 22.25 11.42
CA ARG A 116 5.43 21.27 12.02
C ARG A 116 6.86 21.50 11.58
N ASN A 117 7.04 22.02 10.37
CA ASN A 117 8.31 22.40 9.78
C ASN A 117 8.24 23.89 9.43
N PRO A 118 8.38 24.79 10.42
CA PRO A 118 8.41 26.21 10.15
C PRO A 118 9.51 26.49 9.12
N PRO A 119 9.25 27.31 8.10
CA PRO A 119 10.28 27.68 7.16
C PRO A 119 11.45 28.30 7.93
N ALA A 120 12.68 27.94 7.54
CA ALA A 120 13.86 28.65 8.03
C ALA A 120 13.62 30.16 7.84
N PRO A 121 14.08 31.01 8.79
CA PRO A 121 13.87 32.45 8.71
C PRO A 121 14.30 32.92 7.32
N ARG A 122 13.37 33.60 6.64
CA ARG A 122 13.43 33.98 5.23
C ARG A 122 14.79 34.63 4.94
N ALA A 123 15.74 33.86 4.40
CA ALA A 123 16.97 34.43 3.88
C ALA A 123 16.56 35.45 2.83
N ALA A 124 17.14 36.65 2.94
CA ALA A 124 16.78 37.81 2.14
C ALA A 124 16.64 37.41 0.66
N ARG A 125 15.53 37.86 0.08
CA ARG A 125 15.13 37.69 -1.32
C ARG A 125 16.36 37.88 -2.23
N PRO A 126 16.82 36.88 -2.99
CA PRO A 126 17.92 37.10 -3.91
C PRO A 126 17.45 38.11 -4.96
N THR A 127 18.23 39.17 -5.14
CA THR A 127 18.05 40.18 -6.18
C THR A 127 18.01 39.53 -7.57
N PRO A 128 17.24 40.07 -8.53
CA PRO A 128 17.03 39.40 -9.81
C PRO A 128 18.28 39.58 -10.66
N SER A 129 19.19 38.60 -10.63
CA SER A 129 20.17 38.41 -11.69
C SER A 129 20.13 36.97 -12.17
N SER A 130 19.62 36.82 -13.40
CA SER A 130 19.85 35.72 -14.35
C SER A 130 19.63 34.27 -13.88
N SER A 131 18.50 33.71 -14.31
CA SER A 131 18.32 32.34 -14.83
C SER A 131 19.17 31.21 -14.21
N ALA A 132 18.63 30.49 -13.22
CA ALA A 132 18.83 29.04 -13.01
C ALA A 132 17.91 28.59 -11.85
N SER A 133 16.83 27.87 -12.16
CA SER A 133 16.74 26.40 -12.05
C SER A 133 16.45 25.91 -10.61
N TRP A 134 15.34 25.19 -10.48
CA TRP A 134 14.76 24.54 -9.29
C TRP A 134 15.63 23.45 -8.62
N THR A 135 16.96 23.59 -8.64
CA THR A 135 17.90 22.52 -8.22
C THR A 135 18.67 22.85 -6.93
N SER A 136 18.34 23.93 -6.22
CA SER A 136 19.00 24.26 -4.95
C SER A 136 18.24 23.71 -3.74
N CYS A 137 18.14 22.39 -3.65
CA CYS A 137 17.87 21.70 -2.40
C CYS A 137 18.93 20.61 -2.20
N ALA A 138 20.20 21.03 -2.15
CA ALA A 138 21.31 20.17 -1.79
C ALA A 138 22.48 21.01 -1.27
N THR A 139 22.50 21.30 0.03
CA THR A 139 23.76 21.50 0.76
C THR A 139 23.60 21.08 2.21
N GLY A 140 23.82 19.79 2.43
CA GLY A 140 24.01 19.17 3.73
C GLY A 140 25.04 18.04 3.63
N ARG A 141 26.29 18.42 3.29
CA ARG A 141 27.58 17.70 3.40
C ARG A 141 28.29 17.40 2.06
N PRO A 142 29.59 17.74 1.93
CA PRO A 142 30.41 17.35 0.81
C PRO A 142 30.84 15.89 1.00
N GLY A 143 30.59 15.04 -0.01
CA GLY A 143 31.13 13.68 -0.01
C GLY A 143 30.36 12.71 -0.91
N VAL A 144 30.88 12.55 -2.13
CA VAL A 144 30.79 11.35 -2.97
C VAL A 144 29.44 11.09 -3.66
N TRP A 145 29.39 11.49 -4.93
CA TRP A 145 28.66 10.77 -5.97
C TRP A 145 29.44 9.50 -6.34
N THR A 146 28.81 8.32 -6.26
CA THR A 146 29.12 7.22 -7.18
C THR A 146 27.82 6.62 -7.67
N SER A 147 27.61 6.78 -8.97
CA SER A 147 26.68 6.03 -9.78
C SER A 147 27.02 4.54 -9.80
N SER A 148 26.08 3.77 -10.34
CA SER A 148 26.21 2.41 -10.88
C SER A 148 26.28 1.22 -9.91
N GLY A 149 25.40 0.25 -10.19
CA GLY A 149 25.76 -1.15 -9.97
C GLY A 149 24.74 -1.94 -9.16
N TRP A 150 23.77 -2.52 -9.86
CA TRP A 150 23.30 -3.87 -9.53
C TRP A 150 24.51 -4.78 -9.27
N GLY A 151 24.54 -5.52 -8.18
CA GLY A 151 25.57 -6.56 -8.01
C GLY A 151 25.86 -7.00 -6.59
N CYS A 152 25.19 -8.09 -6.18
CA CYS A 152 25.75 -9.20 -5.39
C CYS A 152 26.83 -8.85 -4.34
N SER A 153 26.44 -8.71 -3.07
CA SER A 153 27.40 -8.65 -1.96
C SER A 153 27.93 -10.06 -1.60
N PRO A 154 29.24 -10.34 -1.68
CA PRO A 154 29.81 -11.56 -1.13
C PRO A 154 30.02 -11.45 0.38
N ARG A 155 29.82 -12.60 1.01
CA ARG A 155 29.97 -12.94 2.43
C ARG A 155 31.41 -12.78 2.95
N ARG A 156 31.59 -12.13 4.12
CA ARG A 156 32.56 -12.37 5.24
C ARG A 156 32.84 -11.03 5.94
N SER A 157 33.10 -10.90 7.24
CA SER A 157 33.00 -11.75 8.43
C SER A 157 33.46 -10.86 9.58
N ALA A 158 32.62 -10.59 10.57
CA ALA A 158 33.08 -10.03 11.84
C ALA A 158 32.24 -10.62 12.98
N ARG A 159 32.75 -11.71 13.53
CA ARG A 159 32.37 -12.19 14.87
C ARG A 159 32.88 -11.20 15.90
N ARG A 160 32.03 -10.76 16.83
CA ARG A 160 32.26 -10.89 18.27
C ARG A 160 30.97 -10.61 19.06
N ASP A 161 30.59 -11.64 19.80
CA ASP A 161 30.00 -11.61 21.15
C ASP A 161 28.59 -11.04 21.35
N ARG A 162 27.59 -11.90 21.13
CA ARG A 162 26.37 -11.93 21.95
C ARG A 162 26.08 -13.38 22.42
N PRO A 163 25.63 -13.58 23.67
CA PRO A 163 25.44 -14.90 24.26
C PRO A 163 24.30 -15.68 23.59
N ALA A 164 24.49 -17.00 23.50
CA ALA A 164 23.69 -17.93 22.72
C ALA A 164 22.23 -18.05 23.19
N ALA A 165 21.29 -17.61 22.36
CA ALA A 165 19.90 -18.05 22.44
C ALA A 165 19.73 -19.36 21.64
N ARG A 166 19.21 -20.38 22.33
CA ARG A 166 19.10 -21.78 21.88
C ARG A 166 18.12 -21.90 20.69
N PRO A 167 18.37 -22.80 19.72
CA PRO A 167 17.51 -22.96 18.55
C PRO A 167 16.22 -23.71 18.90
N CYS A 168 15.07 -23.07 18.69
CA CYS A 168 13.79 -23.77 18.63
C CYS A 168 13.71 -24.56 17.32
N ARG A 169 13.64 -25.90 17.46
CA ARG A 169 13.39 -26.86 16.39
C ARG A 169 11.97 -26.69 15.82
N ALA A 170 11.85 -27.09 14.56
CA ALA A 170 10.63 -27.27 13.79
C ALA A 170 9.45 -27.83 14.61
N TRP A 171 8.27 -27.24 14.41
CA TRP A 171 6.97 -27.87 14.16
C TRP A 171 6.09 -26.86 13.41
#